data_AF-A0A926YFY6-F1
#
_entry.id   AF-A0A926YFY6-F1
#
_cell.length_a   1.000
_cell.length_b   1.000
_cell.length_c   1.000
_cell.angle_alpha   90.00
_cell.angle_beta   90.00
_cell.angle_gamma   90.00
#
_symmetry.space_group_name_H-M   'P 1'
#
loop_
_entity.id
_entity.type
_entity.pdbx_description
1 polymer ?
#
loop_
_entity_poly.entity_id
_entity_poly.type
_entity_poly.pdbx_seq_one_letter_code
_entity_poly.pdbx_strand_id
1 'polypeptide(L)'
;MLDALLSAFPPNDPGAPLPDRAPSDSWEEVHVLIISSPNGVRETVHELHRRGFAEVGTWSKLLPAPASGEVMSILTRRRARDRSSRSI
;
A
#
# COMPACT_ATOMS: atom_id res chain seq x y z
N MET A 1 -29.51 29.16 11.84
CA MET A 1 -28.08 28.82 11.72
C MET A 1 -27.87 27.34 12.06
N LEU A 2 -28.42 26.42 11.25
CA LEU A 2 -28.13 24.96 11.22
C LEU A 2 -28.87 24.32 10.00
N ASP A 3 -28.58 24.73 8.76
CA ASP A 3 -29.23 24.16 7.54
C ASP A 3 -28.24 23.78 6.41
N ALA A 4 -26.94 23.81 6.67
CA ALA A 4 -25.91 23.62 5.64
C ALA A 4 -25.26 22.22 5.63
N LEU A 5 -25.97 21.17 6.09
CA LEU A 5 -25.45 19.79 6.16
C LEU A 5 -26.30 18.77 5.38
N LEU A 6 -26.77 19.12 4.19
CA LEU A 6 -27.50 18.18 3.31
C LEU A 6 -27.32 18.44 1.80
N SER A 7 -26.17 19.00 1.36
CA SER A 7 -25.87 19.14 -0.09
C SER A 7 -25.03 17.99 -0.67
N ALA A 8 -24.94 16.84 0.01
CA ALA A 8 -24.00 15.76 -0.33
C ALA A 8 -24.62 14.58 -1.08
N PHE A 9 -25.59 14.82 -1.95
CA PHE A 9 -25.95 13.85 -2.98
C PHE A 9 -26.09 14.58 -4.32
N PRO A 10 -25.17 14.36 -5.29
CA PRO A 10 -25.44 14.84 -6.63
C PRO A 10 -26.75 14.20 -7.10
N PRO A 11 -27.62 14.93 -7.81
CA PRO A 11 -28.78 14.33 -8.45
C PRO A 11 -28.29 13.19 -9.33
N ASN A 12 -28.94 12.02 -9.24
CA ASN A 12 -28.72 10.88 -10.14
C ASN A 12 -29.08 11.32 -11.57
N ASP A 13 -28.17 12.02 -12.22
CA ASP A 13 -28.23 12.32 -13.64
C ASP A 13 -27.30 11.33 -14.36
N PRO A 14 -27.86 10.33 -15.05
CA PRO A 14 -27.06 9.30 -15.73
C PRO A 14 -26.24 9.85 -16.91
N GLY A 15 -26.40 11.13 -17.28
CA GLY A 15 -25.67 11.79 -18.36
C GLY A 15 -24.69 12.90 -17.93
N ALA A 16 -24.57 13.20 -16.63
CA ALA A 16 -23.60 14.20 -16.17
C ALA A 16 -22.16 13.65 -16.34
N PRO A 17 -21.22 14.42 -16.91
CA PRO A 17 -19.81 14.05 -16.86
C PRO A 17 -19.44 13.95 -15.39
N LEU A 18 -19.11 12.74 -14.93
CA LEU A 18 -18.50 12.56 -13.62
C LEU A 18 -17.29 13.51 -13.57
N PRO A 19 -17.04 14.22 -12.46
CA PRO A 19 -15.83 15.02 -12.33
C PRO A 19 -14.67 14.10 -12.71
N ASP A 20 -13.90 14.49 -13.73
CA ASP A 20 -12.81 13.72 -14.32
C ASP A 20 -12.17 12.89 -13.21
N ARG A 21 -12.38 11.57 -13.26
CA ARG A 21 -11.77 10.67 -12.30
C ARG A 21 -10.27 10.90 -12.44
N ALA A 22 -9.72 11.70 -11.52
CA ALA A 22 -8.33 12.11 -11.52
C ALA A 22 -7.48 10.87 -11.76
N PRO A 23 -6.41 10.96 -12.58
CA PRO A 23 -5.72 9.79 -13.11
C PRO A 23 -5.34 8.86 -11.96
N SER A 24 -6.05 7.72 -11.87
CA SER A 24 -5.81 6.69 -10.86
C SER A 24 -4.48 5.96 -11.08
N ASP A 25 -3.73 6.33 -12.11
CA ASP A 25 -2.62 5.55 -12.66
C ASP A 25 -1.23 6.11 -12.29
N SER A 26 -1.18 7.08 -11.36
CA SER A 26 0.09 7.65 -10.91
C SER A 26 0.75 6.88 -9.77
N TRP A 27 0.13 5.83 -9.23
CA TRP A 27 0.65 5.06 -8.10
C TRP A 27 0.73 3.56 -8.40
N GLU A 28 1.84 2.95 -8.03
CA GLU A 28 2.10 1.52 -8.06
C GLU A 28 2.17 0.98 -6.63
N GLU A 29 1.55 -0.18 -6.39
CA GLU A 29 1.66 -0.90 -5.13
C GLU A 29 2.84 -1.87 -5.15
N VAL A 30 3.87 -1.54 -4.37
CA VAL A 30 5.04 -2.38 -4.18
C VAL A 30 4.81 -3.27 -2.97
N HIS A 31 4.89 -4.58 -3.21
CA HIS A 31 4.82 -5.61 -2.18
C HIS A 31 6.23 -6.14 -1.91
N VAL A 32 6.64 -6.14 -0.63
CA VAL A 32 7.90 -6.75 -0.19
C VAL A 32 7.58 -7.93 0.71
N LEU A 33 8.11 -9.10 0.37
CA LEU A 33 7.92 -10.34 1.10
C LEU A 33 9.26 -10.76 1.71
N ILE A 34 9.27 -11.00 3.01
CA ILE A 34 10.40 -11.60 3.73
C ILE A 34 9.96 -12.99 4.18
N ILE A 35 10.74 -14.03 3.86
CA ILE A 35 10.54 -15.41 4.34
C ILE A 35 11.80 -15.85 5.06
N SER A 36 11.68 -16.28 6.31
CA SER A 36 12.80 -16.78 7.11
C SER A 36 12.28 -17.45 8.39
N SER A 37 13.19 -17.79 9.31
CA SER A 37 12.81 -18.09 10.70
C SER A 37 12.10 -16.90 11.36
N PRO A 38 11.31 -17.11 12.43
CA PRO A 38 10.65 -16.01 13.15
C PRO A 38 11.61 -14.95 13.68
N ASN A 39 12.84 -15.32 14.02
CA ASN A 39 13.86 -14.36 14.46
C ASN A 39 14.45 -13.62 13.26
N GLY A 40 14.78 -14.34 12.18
CA GLY A 40 15.31 -13.75 10.95
C GLY A 40 14.37 -12.71 10.34
N VAL A 41 13.06 -12.97 10.32
CA VAL A 41 12.08 -11.98 9.83
C VAL A 41 12.08 -10.73 10.73
N ARG A 42 12.06 -10.89 12.07
CA ARG A 42 12.07 -9.74 13.00
C ARG A 42 13.36 -8.92 12.89
N GLU A 43 14.51 -9.57 12.83
CA GLU A 43 15.80 -8.91 12.67
C GLU A 43 15.88 -8.14 11.35
N THR A 44 15.43 -8.74 10.25
CA THR A 44 15.39 -8.09 8.93
C THR A 44 14.47 -6.87 8.95
N VAL A 45 13.28 -6.98 9.55
CA VAL A 45 12.35 -5.84 9.69
C VAL A 45 12.99 -4.71 10.51
N HIS A 46 13.63 -5.01 11.64
CA HIS A 46 14.33 -4.01 12.43
C HIS A 46 15.51 -3.37 11.70
N GLU A 47 16.24 -4.14 10.89
CA GLU A 47 17.32 -3.62 10.06
C GLU A 47 16.80 -2.67 8.99
N LEU A 48 15.74 -3.07 8.26
CA LEU A 48 15.09 -2.23 7.26
C LEU A 48 14.52 -0.95 7.87
N HIS A 49 13.98 -1.03 9.09
CA HIS A 49 13.55 0.12 9.85
C HIS A 49 14.71 1.06 10.19
N ARG A 50 15.83 0.54 10.72
CA ARG A 50 17.04 1.36 11.00
C ARG A 50 17.60 2.03 9.75
N ARG A 51 17.42 1.42 8.58
CA ARG A 51 17.81 1.97 7.27
C ARG A 51 16.79 2.96 6.71
N GLY A 52 15.69 3.24 7.40
CA GLY A 52 14.62 4.15 6.98
C GLY A 52 13.76 3.62 5.83
N PHE A 53 13.79 2.31 5.57
CA PHE A 53 13.04 1.72 4.46
C PHE A 53 11.54 1.64 4.74
N ALA A 54 11.16 1.23 5.96
CA ALA A 54 9.78 1.13 6.42
C ALA A 54 9.72 1.02 7.95
N GLU A 55 8.65 1.57 8.56
CA GLU A 55 8.35 1.45 9.98
C GLU A 55 8.02 0.00 10.37
N VAL A 56 8.44 -0.45 11.55
CA VAL A 56 8.20 -1.83 12.02
C VAL A 56 6.70 -2.18 12.02
N GLY A 57 5.84 -1.22 12.41
CA GLY A 57 4.39 -1.41 12.46
C GLY A 57 3.68 -1.46 11.11
N THR A 58 4.37 -1.19 10.00
CA THR A 58 3.79 -1.26 8.64
C THR A 58 3.84 -2.66 8.04
N TRP A 59 4.62 -3.55 8.63
CA TRP A 59 4.70 -4.95 8.22
C TRP A 59 3.52 -5.75 8.76
N SER A 60 3.08 -6.75 7.99
CA SER A 60 2.08 -7.71 8.47
C SER A 60 2.61 -8.49 9.68
N LYS A 61 1.68 -9.02 10.48
CA LYS A 61 2.02 -10.06 11.46
C LYS A 61 2.72 -11.22 10.74
N LEU A 62 3.52 -11.98 11.49
CA LEU A 62 4.15 -13.19 10.98
C LEU A 62 3.08 -14.18 10.56
N LEU A 63 3.11 -14.58 9.30
CA LEU A 63 2.23 -15.58 8.70
C LEU A 63 3.00 -16.88 8.52
N PRO A 64 2.36 -18.05 8.61
CA PRO A 64 3.00 -19.32 8.28
C PRO A 64 3.52 -19.33 6.84
N ALA A 65 4.75 -19.79 6.63
CA ALA A 65 5.29 -20.01 5.29
C ALA A 65 5.07 -21.47 4.83
N PRO A 66 5.20 -21.77 3.52
CA PRO A 66 5.02 -23.12 3.00
C PRO A 66 6.03 -24.14 3.55
N ALA A 67 7.19 -23.67 3.99
CA ALA A 67 8.23 -24.52 4.57
C ALA A 67 8.09 -24.61 6.10
N SER A 68 8.40 -25.79 6.64
CA SER A 68 8.35 -26.06 8.08
C SER A 68 9.32 -25.15 8.85
N GLY A 69 8.80 -24.48 9.88
CA GLY A 69 9.60 -23.60 10.73
C GLY A 69 9.87 -22.21 10.16
N GLU A 70 9.44 -21.94 8.93
CA GLU A 70 9.52 -20.62 8.32
C GLU A 70 8.23 -19.83 8.51
N VAL A 71 8.40 -18.52 8.59
CA VAL A 71 7.31 -17.54 8.60
C VAL A 71 7.59 -16.48 7.56
N MET A 72 6.54 -15.78 7.17
CA MET A 72 6.64 -14.66 6.26
C MET A 72 6.03 -13.39 6.84
N SER A 73 6.51 -12.23 6.36
CA SER A 73 5.89 -10.93 6.62
C SER A 73 5.86 -10.11 5.34
N ILE A 74 4.77 -9.36 5.17
CA ILE A 74 4.46 -8.60 3.96
C ILE A 74 4.40 -7.12 4.29
N LEU A 75 5.09 -6.31 3.49
CA LEU A 75 4.93 -4.86 3.45
C LEU A 75 4.25 -4.47 2.14
N THR A 76 3.16 -3.72 2.22
CA THR A 76 2.52 -3.09 1.06
C THR A 76 2.72 -1.59 1.14
N ARG A 77 3.26 -0.99 0.08
CA ARG A 77 3.44 0.48 0.01
C ARG A 77 3.08 1.01 -1.36
N ARG A 78 2.61 2.25 -1.41
CA ARG A 78 2.34 2.97 -2.65
C ARG A 78 3.57 3.78 -3.04
N ARG A 79 3.94 3.74 -4.32
CA ARG A 79 5.01 4.57 -4.90
C ARG A 79 4.48 5.24 -6.16
N ALA A 80 4.92 6.46 -6.42
CA ALA A 80 4.56 7.13 -7.67
C ALA A 80 5.18 6.32 -8.83
N ARG A 81 4.38 5.99 -9.84
CA ARG A 81 4.86 5.29 -11.03
C ARG A 81 5.77 6.23 -11.80
N ASP A 82 7.06 5.93 -11.83
CA ASP A 82 8.00 6.72 -12.60
C ASP A 82 7.66 6.60 -14.10
N ARG A 83 7.39 7.72 -14.77
CA ARG A 83 7.11 7.76 -16.22
C ARG A 83 8.37 7.58 -17.08
N SER A 84 9.54 7.44 -16.45
CA SER A 84 10.85 7.36 -17.13
C SER A 84 11.15 6.03 -17.82
N SER A 85 10.36 4.97 -17.63
CA SER A 85 10.66 3.63 -18.21
C SER A 85 10.08 3.37 -19.60
N ARG A 86 9.57 4.39 -20.33
CA ARG A 86 8.90 4.20 -21.63
C ARG A 86 9.71 4.64 -22.87
N SER A 87 11.03 4.76 -22.77
CA SER A 87 11.90 5.01 -23.92
C SER A 87 13.02 3.98 -24.01
N ILE A 88 12.71 2.83 -24.60
CA ILE A 88 13.66 1.96 -25.30
C ILE A 88 12.98 1.52 -26.59
#